data_AF-A0AAJ2TDR8-F1
#
_entry.id   AF-A0AAJ2TDR8-F1
#
_cell.length_a   1.000
_cell.length_b   1.000
_cell.length_c   1.000
_cell.angle_alpha   90.00
_cell.angle_beta   90.00
_cell.angle_gamma   90.00
#
_symmetry.space_group_name_H-M   'P 1'
#
loop_
_entity.id
_entity.type
_entity.pdbx_description
1 polymer ?
#
loop_
_entity_poly.entity_id
_entity_poly.type
_entity_poly.pdbx_seq_one_letter_code
_entity_poly.pdbx_strand_id
1 'polypeptide(L)'
;MKINSIDKNLYNSYSQMTERQKSMEKSQPSNQAVSKKTDTLDISKAAYKTAVSDETMSATSGKDSLGITKGQNANSYVIHFSDSAMVSRAVSRGYLTVNGVDIQLSDDLKKQLTEIDNQAQVDREAAFYQYIMAHDLAVSKQQSEAWASAYKDLAEAIEIAGKISAGGKVSSSDLKKLMDTSPQLYAMAMAAKMMAERQEKQTDTGMTDNEETSKSDTVEQGVSWSDFERKSYETQMSVTMDDTPSVTSVEKKEVIL
;
A
#
# COMPACT_ATOMS: atom_id res chain seq x y z
N MET A 1 -34.70 -7.38 3.58
CA MET A 1 -33.24 -7.61 3.49
C MET A 1 -32.58 -6.96 4.69
N LYS A 2 -31.99 -7.75 5.58
CA LYS A 2 -31.26 -7.28 6.77
C LYS A 2 -29.77 -7.50 6.51
N ILE A 3 -28.99 -6.43 6.51
CA ILE A 3 -27.55 -6.46 6.30
C ILE A 3 -26.91 -6.82 7.65
N ASN A 4 -26.24 -7.97 7.69
CA ASN A 4 -25.58 -8.50 8.89
C ASN A 4 -24.19 -7.85 9.08
N SER A 5 -24.08 -7.18 10.22
CA SER A 5 -22.93 -6.86 11.06
C SER A 5 -21.56 -7.46 10.70
N ILE A 6 -20.66 -6.64 10.15
CA ILE A 6 -19.19 -6.86 10.20
C ILE A 6 -18.44 -5.66 10.84
N ASP A 7 -19.06 -4.47 10.97
CA ASP A 7 -18.33 -3.25 11.38
C ASP A 7 -18.16 -3.00 12.89
N LYS A 8 -18.47 -3.94 13.78
CA LYS A 8 -18.43 -3.67 15.24
C LYS A 8 -17.17 -4.14 15.96
N ASN A 9 -16.26 -4.86 15.29
CA ASN A 9 -15.09 -5.44 15.96
C ASN A 9 -13.80 -4.61 15.85
N LEU A 10 -13.74 -3.59 14.99
CA LEU A 10 -12.58 -2.70 14.89
C LEU A 10 -12.61 -1.55 15.92
N TYR A 11 -13.80 -1.14 16.38
CA TYR A 11 -13.93 -0.01 17.31
C TYR A 11 -13.66 -0.41 18.78
N ASN A 12 -13.85 -1.68 19.14
CA ASN A 12 -13.68 -2.16 20.51
C ASN A 12 -12.22 -2.45 20.91
N SER A 13 -11.30 -2.63 19.95
CA SER A 13 -9.88 -2.84 20.24
C SER A 13 -9.15 -1.53 20.58
N TYR A 14 -9.63 -0.38 20.08
CA TYR A 14 -9.06 0.94 20.36
C TYR A 14 -9.45 1.50 21.74
N SER A 15 -10.66 1.21 22.24
CA SER A 15 -11.13 1.73 23.53
C SER A 15 -10.54 1.02 24.76
N GLN A 16 -10.00 -0.20 24.62
CA GLN A 16 -9.41 -0.94 25.74
C GLN A 16 -7.93 -0.59 26.00
N MET A 17 -7.23 0.01 25.04
CA MET A 17 -5.87 0.52 25.26
C MET A 17 -5.86 1.84 26.06
N THR A 18 -6.91 2.65 25.97
CA THR A 18 -6.98 3.98 26.61
C THR A 18 -7.26 3.90 28.12
N GLU A 19 -7.96 2.87 28.59
CA GLU A 19 -8.25 2.65 30.02
C GLU A 19 -7.02 2.12 30.77
N ARG A 20 -6.22 1.22 30.18
CA ARG A 20 -4.97 0.71 30.80
C ARG A 20 -3.86 1.75 30.92
N GLN A 21 -3.86 2.78 30.08
CA GLN A 21 -2.91 3.90 30.20
C GLN A 21 -3.31 4.88 31.31
N LYS A 22 -4.61 5.06 31.60
CA LYS A 22 -5.08 5.92 32.69
C LYS A 22 -4.88 5.32 34.09
N SER A 23 -4.75 4.00 34.22
CA SER A 23 -4.56 3.34 35.53
C SER A 23 -3.10 3.28 36.01
N MET A 24 -2.13 3.75 35.24
CA MET A 24 -0.71 3.81 35.65
C MET A 24 -0.28 5.19 36.18
N GLU A 25 -1.19 6.17 36.28
CA GLU A 25 -0.88 7.55 36.66
C GLU A 25 -1.25 7.90 38.11
N LYS A 26 -1.01 6.98 39.06
CA LYS A 26 -1.02 7.30 40.50
C LYS A 26 0.09 6.57 41.26
N SER A 27 1.30 7.08 41.16
CA SER A 27 2.30 6.94 42.21
C SER A 27 2.76 8.35 42.63
N GLN A 28 2.50 8.70 43.89
CA GLN A 28 2.86 9.99 44.48
C GLN A 28 4.39 10.16 44.54
N PRO A 29 4.93 11.37 44.32
CA PRO A 29 6.34 11.63 44.59
C PRO A 29 6.55 11.85 46.10
N SER A 30 7.50 11.11 46.69
CA SER A 30 8.06 11.43 48.00
C SER A 30 9.02 12.61 47.85
N ASN A 31 8.75 13.71 48.54
CA ASN A 31 9.64 14.87 48.62
C ASN A 31 10.91 14.51 49.39
N GLN A 32 12.06 14.46 48.71
CA GLN A 32 13.36 14.69 49.31
C GLN A 32 14.09 15.76 48.50
N ALA A 33 14.43 16.86 49.17
CA ALA A 33 15.16 17.97 48.59
C ALA A 33 16.62 17.56 48.31
N VAL A 34 17.02 17.56 47.04
CA VAL A 34 18.40 17.27 46.63
C VAL A 34 19.11 18.58 46.29
N SER A 35 20.21 18.82 47.01
CA SER A 35 21.14 19.94 46.89
C SER A 35 21.69 20.09 45.46
N LYS A 36 21.61 21.30 44.89
CA LYS A 36 22.26 21.67 43.62
C LYS A 36 23.79 21.65 43.77
N LYS A 37 24.42 20.57 43.33
CA LYS A 37 25.83 20.60 42.86
C LYS A 37 25.80 20.41 41.36
N THR A 38 26.17 21.45 40.62
CA THR A 38 26.43 21.35 39.18
C THR A 38 27.84 20.80 39.01
N ASP A 39 27.95 19.50 38.70
CA ASP A 39 29.18 18.93 38.16
C ASP A 39 29.27 19.33 36.68
N THR A 40 30.26 20.16 36.36
CA THR A 40 30.69 20.36 34.98
C THR A 40 31.61 19.22 34.59
N LEU A 41 31.14 18.32 33.72
CA LEU A 41 31.97 17.30 33.11
C LEU A 41 32.76 17.93 31.96
N ASP A 42 34.09 17.93 32.07
CA ASP A 42 34.99 18.38 31.02
C ASP A 42 35.33 17.17 30.12
N ILE A 43 34.73 17.12 28.93
CA ILE A 43 34.92 16.02 27.99
C ILE A 43 36.24 16.27 27.25
N SER A 44 37.21 15.37 27.45
CA SER A 44 38.52 15.50 26.79
C SER A 44 38.40 15.47 25.25
N LYS A 45 39.22 16.27 24.55
CA LYS A 45 39.30 16.28 23.08
C LYS A 45 39.55 14.90 22.44
N ALA A 46 40.06 13.94 23.20
CA ALA A 46 40.28 12.57 22.73
C ALA A 46 38.99 11.75 22.66
N ALA A 47 37.98 12.06 23.48
CA ALA A 47 36.69 11.37 23.45
C ALA A 47 35.92 11.66 22.14
N TYR A 48 36.03 12.88 21.60
CA TYR A 48 35.48 13.25 20.29
C TYR A 48 36.15 12.53 19.11
N LYS A 49 37.32 11.91 19.32
CA LYS A 49 38.13 11.26 18.26
C LYS A 49 37.98 9.75 18.20
N THR A 50 37.15 9.13 19.04
CA THR A 50 36.90 7.70 18.91
C THR A 50 35.97 7.50 17.72
N ALA A 51 36.50 6.91 16.64
CA ALA A 51 35.69 6.50 15.50
C ALA A 51 34.58 5.57 16.01
N VAL A 52 33.35 6.04 15.92
CA VAL A 52 32.14 5.25 16.20
C VAL A 52 32.18 4.09 15.20
N SER A 53 32.40 2.87 15.69
CA SER A 53 32.32 1.66 14.88
C SER A 53 30.96 1.60 14.18
N ASP A 54 30.90 1.07 12.96
CA ASP A 54 29.66 0.97 12.15
C ASP A 54 28.49 0.27 12.89
N GLU A 55 28.76 -0.44 13.99
CA GLU A 55 27.78 -1.11 14.86
C GLU A 55 26.97 -0.19 15.81
N THR A 56 27.27 1.11 15.91
CA THR A 56 26.58 2.00 16.91
C THR A 56 26.11 3.34 16.36
N MET A 57 25.83 3.45 15.05
CA MET A 57 25.21 4.66 14.49
C MET A 57 23.81 4.87 15.09
N SER A 58 23.57 6.04 15.67
CA SER A 58 22.27 6.40 16.23
C SER A 58 21.95 7.85 15.93
N ALA A 59 20.70 8.11 15.58
CA ALA A 59 20.14 9.45 15.50
C ALA A 59 18.81 9.47 16.25
N THR A 60 18.63 10.48 17.09
CA THR A 60 17.38 10.65 17.84
C THR A 60 16.96 12.10 17.91
N SER A 61 15.66 12.31 18.05
CA SER A 61 15.09 13.56 18.50
C SER A 61 14.38 13.30 19.83
N GLY A 62 15.04 13.64 20.95
CA GLY A 62 14.53 13.28 22.27
C GLY A 62 14.32 11.76 22.41
N LYS A 63 13.06 11.30 22.43
CA LYS A 63 12.71 9.87 22.52
C LYS A 63 12.45 9.20 21.17
N ASP A 64 12.35 9.97 20.10
CA ASP A 64 12.12 9.44 18.76
C ASP A 64 13.44 8.93 18.17
N SER A 65 13.48 7.66 17.74
CA SER A 65 14.57 7.13 16.93
C SER A 65 14.39 7.56 15.49
N LEU A 66 15.45 8.08 14.88
CA LEU A 66 15.50 8.47 13.47
C LEU A 66 16.32 7.46 12.68
N GLY A 67 16.06 7.37 11.38
CA GLY A 67 16.94 6.60 10.49
C GLY A 67 18.29 7.30 10.37
N ILE A 68 19.37 6.52 10.28
CA ILE A 68 20.71 7.05 10.07
C ILE A 68 21.48 6.14 9.11
N THR A 69 22.18 6.75 8.16
CA THR A 69 23.12 6.07 7.27
C THR A 69 24.46 6.80 7.23
N LYS A 70 25.49 6.12 6.72
CA LYS A 70 26.83 6.68 6.57
C LYS A 70 26.87 7.63 5.38
N GLY A 71 27.45 8.81 5.58
CA GLY A 71 27.71 9.80 4.55
C GLY A 71 28.97 9.46 3.74
N GLN A 72 29.36 10.38 2.85
CA GLN A 72 30.51 10.16 1.96
C GLN A 72 31.87 10.17 2.69
N ASN A 73 31.97 10.94 3.78
CA ASN A 73 33.19 11.09 4.56
C ASN A 73 33.13 10.24 5.84
N ALA A 74 34.29 9.90 6.41
CA ALA A 74 34.39 9.04 7.60
C ALA A 74 33.55 9.51 8.79
N ASN A 75 33.40 10.83 8.98
CA ASN A 75 32.63 11.45 10.06
C ASN A 75 31.30 12.07 9.56
N SER A 76 30.84 11.70 8.38
CA SER A 76 29.59 12.21 7.82
C SER A 76 28.48 11.18 7.97
N TYR A 77 27.27 11.66 8.29
CA TYR A 77 26.07 10.85 8.46
C TYR A 77 24.89 11.53 7.78
N VAL A 78 23.94 10.73 7.33
CA VAL A 78 22.65 11.20 6.78
C VAL A 78 21.56 10.73 7.72
N ILE A 79 20.77 11.68 8.21
CA ILE A 79 19.63 11.45 9.09
C ILE A 79 18.37 11.43 8.22
N HIS A 80 17.55 10.41 8.41
CA HIS A 80 16.34 10.16 7.63
C HIS A 80 15.10 10.46 8.48
N PHE A 81 14.28 11.38 8.01
CA PHE A 81 12.97 11.67 8.59
C PHE A 81 11.88 11.02 7.75
N SER A 82 11.44 9.84 8.18
CA SER A 82 10.48 9.01 7.43
C SER A 82 9.11 9.66 7.28
N ASP A 83 8.76 10.58 8.19
CA ASP A 83 7.50 11.32 8.15
C ASP A 83 7.66 12.76 8.65
N SER A 84 6.68 13.59 8.28
CA SER A 84 6.64 15.02 8.60
C SER A 84 6.40 15.28 10.09
N ALA A 85 5.85 14.32 10.84
CA ALA A 85 5.71 14.45 12.28
C ALA A 85 7.07 14.33 12.98
N MET A 86 8.01 13.51 12.47
CA MET A 86 9.39 13.46 12.97
C MET A 86 10.10 14.80 12.77
N VAL A 87 9.96 15.41 11.59
CA VAL A 87 10.54 16.74 11.31
C VAL A 87 9.95 17.79 12.23
N SER A 88 8.62 17.85 12.34
CA SER A 88 7.92 18.80 13.21
C SER A 88 8.37 18.68 14.67
N ARG A 89 8.52 17.45 15.18
CA ARG A 89 9.02 17.21 16.55
C ARG A 89 10.48 17.64 16.71
N ALA A 90 11.35 17.37 15.74
CA ALA A 90 12.75 17.80 15.77
C ALA A 90 12.87 19.34 15.76
N VAL A 91 12.12 20.00 14.88
CA VAL A 91 12.05 21.47 14.79
C VAL A 91 11.53 22.08 16.09
N SER A 92 10.47 21.50 16.67
CA SER A 92 9.91 21.97 17.93
C SER A 92 10.86 21.81 19.12
N ARG A 93 11.68 20.74 19.14
CA ARG A 93 12.69 20.53 20.19
C ARG A 93 13.94 21.39 19.97
N GLY A 94 14.27 21.69 18.73
CA GLY A 94 15.39 22.55 18.36
C GLY A 94 16.75 21.87 18.41
N TYR A 95 16.83 20.55 18.61
CA TYR A 95 18.08 19.80 18.58
C TYR A 95 17.86 18.36 18.14
N LEU A 96 18.96 17.70 17.75
CA LEU A 96 19.05 16.28 17.43
C LEU A 96 20.28 15.68 18.09
N THR A 97 20.18 14.45 18.56
CA THR A 97 21.32 13.74 19.14
C THR A 97 21.78 12.68 18.15
N VAL A 98 23.04 12.78 17.70
CA VAL A 98 23.62 11.86 16.74
C VAL A 98 24.88 11.26 17.35
N ASN A 99 24.93 9.94 17.46
CA ASN A 99 26.00 9.20 18.12
C ASN A 99 26.33 9.76 19.52
N GLY A 100 25.30 10.17 20.27
CA GLY A 100 25.43 10.74 21.61
C GLY A 100 25.82 12.22 21.67
N VAL A 101 25.96 12.91 20.53
CA VAL A 101 26.32 14.32 20.45
C VAL A 101 25.12 15.16 20.01
N ASP A 102 24.80 16.21 20.77
CA ASP A 102 23.70 17.11 20.46
C ASP A 102 24.10 18.15 19.42
N ILE A 103 23.33 18.21 18.33
CA ILE A 103 23.39 19.24 17.30
C ILE A 103 22.21 20.18 17.50
N GLN A 104 22.49 21.46 17.77
CA GLN A 104 21.47 22.50 17.88
C GLN A 104 21.00 22.94 16.50
N LEU A 105 19.68 23.07 16.33
CA LEU A 105 19.05 23.54 15.10
C LEU A 105 18.83 25.05 15.19
N SER A 106 19.56 25.81 14.37
CA SER A 106 19.34 27.26 14.22
C SER A 106 17.94 27.56 13.67
N ASP A 107 17.47 28.80 13.85
CA ASP A 107 16.17 29.21 13.32
C ASP A 107 16.08 29.08 11.80
N ASP A 108 17.18 29.36 11.09
CA ASP A 108 17.24 29.21 9.64
C ASP A 108 17.20 27.73 9.22
N LEU A 109 17.90 26.85 9.95
CA LEU A 109 17.86 25.41 9.68
C LEU A 109 16.47 24.82 9.96
N LYS A 110 15.79 25.27 11.03
CA LYS A 110 14.41 24.88 11.33
C LYS A 110 13.45 25.27 10.21
N LYS A 111 13.60 26.48 9.65
CA LYS A 111 12.82 26.92 8.48
C LYS A 111 13.11 26.05 7.26
N GLN A 112 14.38 25.81 6.95
CA GLN A 112 14.79 24.99 5.81
C GLN A 112 14.26 23.55 5.93
N LEU A 113 14.38 22.93 7.12
CA LEU A 113 13.81 21.60 7.40
C LEU A 113 12.31 21.56 7.15
N THR A 114 11.58 22.58 7.61
CA THR A 114 10.13 22.66 7.44
C THR A 114 9.75 22.84 5.97
N GLU A 115 10.45 23.68 5.22
CA GLU A 115 10.17 23.92 3.80
C GLU A 115 10.42 22.69 2.93
N ILE A 116 11.55 22.02 3.14
CA ILE A 116 11.89 20.78 2.44
C ILE A 116 10.91 19.66 2.82
N ASP A 117 10.52 19.56 4.09
CA ASP A 117 9.54 18.57 4.54
C ASP A 117 8.15 18.80 3.94
N ASN A 118 7.70 20.05 3.81
CA ASN A 118 6.45 20.34 3.12
C ASN A 118 6.48 19.86 1.66
N GLN A 119 7.61 20.04 0.96
CA GLN A 119 7.78 19.53 -0.41
C GLN A 119 7.86 18.00 -0.45
N ALA A 120 8.57 17.37 0.49
CA ALA A 120 8.60 15.92 0.62
C ALA A 120 7.21 15.35 0.92
N GLN A 121 6.40 16.03 1.74
CA GLN A 121 5.03 15.63 2.04
C GLN A 121 4.14 15.69 0.81
N VAL A 122 4.15 16.81 0.08
CA VAL A 122 3.38 16.96 -1.17
C VAL A 122 3.72 15.85 -2.16
N ASP A 123 5.00 15.56 -2.35
CA ASP A 123 5.44 14.53 -3.29
C ASP A 123 5.12 13.11 -2.79
N ARG A 124 5.20 12.87 -1.47
CA ARG A 124 4.81 11.61 -0.84
C ARG A 124 3.32 11.33 -1.04
N GLU A 125 2.48 12.34 -0.84
CA GLU A 125 1.03 12.24 -1.09
C GLU A 125 0.76 12.01 -2.58
N ALA A 126 1.43 12.74 -3.48
CA ALA A 126 1.29 12.56 -4.92
C ALA A 126 1.70 11.13 -5.37
N ALA A 127 2.83 10.61 -4.89
CA ALA A 127 3.28 9.25 -5.19
C ALA A 127 2.31 8.19 -4.67
N PHE A 128 1.76 8.39 -3.48
CA PHE A 128 0.74 7.49 -2.92
C PHE A 128 -0.52 7.45 -3.79
N TYR A 129 -1.03 8.61 -4.23
CA TYR A 129 -2.19 8.64 -5.13
C TYR A 129 -1.89 8.03 -6.49
N GLN A 130 -0.70 8.28 -7.07
CA GLN A 130 -0.30 7.66 -8.33
C GLN A 130 -0.23 6.14 -8.25
N TYR A 131 0.29 5.61 -7.14
CA TYR A 131 0.35 4.17 -6.89
C TYR A 131 -1.06 3.55 -6.82
N ILE A 132 -1.99 4.18 -6.09
CA ILE A 132 -3.40 3.76 -6.05
C ILE A 132 -4.03 3.81 -7.45
N MET A 133 -3.85 4.93 -8.16
CA MET A 133 -4.42 5.10 -9.50
C MET A 133 -3.88 4.06 -10.51
N ALA A 134 -2.60 3.71 -10.44
CA ALA A 134 -2.00 2.70 -11.31
C ALA A 134 -2.61 1.31 -11.07
N HIS A 135 -2.78 0.94 -9.80
CA HIS A 135 -3.47 -0.30 -9.43
C HIS A 135 -4.93 -0.30 -9.88
N ASP A 136 -5.68 0.77 -9.58
CA ASP A 136 -7.10 0.87 -9.94
C ASP A 136 -7.32 0.86 -11.46
N LEU A 137 -6.40 1.48 -12.22
CA LEU A 137 -6.41 1.43 -13.67
C LEU A 137 -6.15 0.01 -14.19
N ALA A 138 -5.20 -0.72 -13.60
CA ALA A 138 -4.92 -2.10 -13.98
C ALA A 138 -6.10 -3.03 -13.65
N VAL A 139 -6.71 -2.87 -12.47
CA VAL A 139 -7.95 -3.59 -12.11
C VAL A 139 -9.06 -3.26 -13.10
N SER A 140 -9.24 -1.99 -13.46
CA SER A 140 -10.26 -1.57 -14.43
C SER A 140 -10.01 -2.15 -15.82
N LYS A 141 -8.75 -2.25 -16.25
CA LYS A 141 -8.36 -2.91 -17.51
C LYS A 141 -8.66 -4.40 -17.47
N GLN A 142 -8.24 -5.10 -16.43
CA GLN A 142 -8.53 -6.53 -16.26
C GLN A 142 -10.05 -6.78 -16.29
N GLN A 143 -10.82 -5.99 -15.55
CA GLN A 143 -12.28 -6.09 -15.57
C GLN A 143 -12.83 -5.82 -16.98
N SER A 144 -12.36 -4.78 -17.67
CA SER A 144 -12.79 -4.48 -19.05
C SER A 144 -12.46 -5.61 -20.03
N GLU A 145 -11.31 -6.26 -19.88
CA GLU A 145 -10.91 -7.41 -20.69
C GLU A 145 -11.79 -8.63 -20.40
N ALA A 146 -12.08 -8.90 -19.13
CA ALA A 146 -13.02 -9.94 -18.72
C ALA A 146 -14.43 -9.68 -19.27
N TRP A 147 -14.93 -8.43 -19.19
CA TRP A 147 -16.19 -8.03 -19.80
C TRP A 147 -16.17 -8.21 -21.32
N ALA A 148 -15.11 -7.79 -22.00
CA ALA A 148 -14.97 -7.94 -23.45
C ALA A 148 -14.98 -9.41 -23.88
N SER A 149 -14.29 -10.28 -23.13
CA SER A 149 -14.33 -11.74 -23.35
C SER A 149 -15.74 -12.28 -23.13
N ALA A 150 -16.40 -11.90 -22.03
CA ALA A 150 -17.78 -12.31 -21.75
C ALA A 150 -18.77 -11.85 -22.85
N TYR A 151 -18.60 -10.63 -23.38
CA TYR A 151 -19.39 -10.14 -24.51
C TYR A 151 -19.13 -10.92 -25.79
N LYS A 152 -17.89 -11.31 -26.07
CA LYS A 152 -17.56 -12.16 -27.21
C LYS A 152 -18.22 -13.54 -27.08
N ASP A 153 -18.10 -14.18 -25.92
CA ASP A 153 -18.74 -15.47 -25.68
C ASP A 153 -20.26 -15.37 -25.78
N LEU A 154 -20.86 -14.28 -25.28
CA LEU A 154 -22.28 -14.00 -25.45
C LEU A 154 -22.67 -13.79 -26.92
N ALA A 155 -21.88 -13.07 -27.70
CA ALA A 155 -22.14 -12.84 -29.12
C ALA A 155 -22.08 -14.15 -29.93
N GLU A 156 -21.09 -15.00 -29.66
CA GLU A 156 -21.00 -16.34 -30.23
C GLU A 156 -22.21 -17.20 -29.83
N ALA A 157 -22.64 -17.13 -28.55
CA ALA A 157 -23.86 -17.81 -28.09
C ALA A 157 -25.12 -17.30 -28.82
N ILE A 158 -25.25 -15.99 -29.06
CA ILE A 158 -26.36 -15.42 -29.84
C ILE A 158 -26.36 -15.93 -31.28
N GLU A 159 -25.19 -16.04 -31.91
CA GLU A 159 -25.08 -16.58 -33.27
C GLU A 159 -25.49 -18.06 -33.33
N ILE A 160 -25.02 -18.88 -32.38
CA ILE A 160 -25.39 -20.30 -32.28
C ILE A 160 -26.89 -20.45 -32.05
N ALA A 161 -27.46 -19.66 -31.13
CA ALA A 161 -28.90 -19.64 -30.86
C ALA A 161 -29.72 -19.23 -32.09
N GLY A 162 -29.25 -18.22 -32.84
CA GLY A 162 -29.82 -17.80 -34.11
C GLY A 162 -29.85 -18.94 -35.14
N LYS A 163 -28.73 -19.65 -35.31
CA LYS A 163 -28.63 -20.82 -36.20
C LYS A 163 -29.60 -21.93 -35.81
N ILE A 164 -29.71 -22.26 -34.52
CA ILE A 164 -30.66 -23.27 -34.01
C ILE A 164 -32.10 -22.84 -34.29
N SER A 165 -32.45 -21.59 -33.96
CA SER A 165 -33.82 -21.07 -34.12
C SER A 165 -34.28 -21.05 -35.58
N ALA A 166 -33.34 -20.88 -36.53
CA ALA A 166 -33.58 -20.95 -37.96
C ALA A 166 -33.63 -22.41 -38.51
N GLY A 167 -33.56 -23.43 -37.64
CA GLY A 167 -33.57 -24.85 -38.04
C GLY A 167 -32.21 -25.38 -38.51
N GLY A 168 -31.14 -24.59 -38.39
CA GLY A 168 -29.79 -25.00 -38.76
C GLY A 168 -29.21 -26.07 -37.82
N LYS A 169 -28.37 -26.95 -38.36
CA LYS A 169 -27.59 -27.91 -37.56
C LYS A 169 -26.37 -27.21 -36.96
N VAL A 170 -26.17 -27.38 -35.66
CA VAL A 170 -25.00 -26.90 -34.90
C VAL A 170 -24.27 -28.08 -34.28
N SER A 171 -22.98 -27.94 -34.04
CA SER A 171 -22.18 -29.00 -33.42
C SER A 171 -22.55 -29.20 -31.94
N SER A 172 -22.28 -30.39 -31.38
CA SER A 172 -22.49 -30.65 -29.95
C SER A 172 -21.64 -29.74 -29.05
N SER A 173 -20.45 -29.35 -29.51
CA SER A 173 -19.58 -28.39 -28.81
C SER A 173 -20.21 -27.01 -28.73
N ASP A 174 -20.75 -26.51 -29.84
CA ASP A 174 -21.44 -25.20 -29.89
C ASP A 174 -22.70 -25.22 -29.03
N LEU A 175 -23.41 -26.34 -29.01
CA LEU A 175 -24.60 -26.53 -28.17
C LEU A 175 -24.26 -26.45 -26.69
N LYS A 176 -23.18 -27.14 -26.28
CA LYS A 176 -22.67 -27.09 -24.90
C LYS A 176 -22.21 -25.68 -24.54
N LYS A 177 -21.46 -25.01 -25.43
CA LYS A 177 -21.02 -23.62 -25.24
C LYS A 177 -22.22 -22.68 -25.04
N LEU A 178 -23.26 -22.79 -25.87
CA LEU A 178 -24.49 -22.00 -25.71
C LEU A 178 -25.18 -22.28 -24.36
N MET A 179 -25.24 -23.55 -23.94
CA MET A 179 -25.84 -23.93 -22.65
C MET A 179 -25.05 -23.37 -21.47
N ASP A 180 -23.72 -23.44 -21.51
CA ASP A 180 -22.82 -22.97 -20.44
C ASP A 180 -22.81 -21.43 -20.38
N THR A 181 -22.82 -20.74 -21.53
CA THR A 181 -22.81 -19.26 -21.60
C THR A 181 -24.18 -18.64 -21.32
N SER A 182 -25.27 -19.22 -21.83
CA SER A 182 -26.62 -18.70 -21.62
C SER A 182 -27.71 -19.78 -21.70
N PRO A 183 -28.03 -20.45 -20.57
CA PRO A 183 -29.07 -21.48 -20.50
C PRO A 183 -30.46 -21.00 -20.96
N GLN A 184 -30.77 -19.72 -20.72
CA GLN A 184 -32.03 -19.11 -21.14
C GLN A 184 -32.10 -18.96 -22.67
N LEU A 185 -30.99 -18.57 -23.31
CA LEU A 185 -30.92 -18.39 -24.75
C LEU A 185 -30.97 -19.74 -25.48
N TYR A 186 -30.30 -20.76 -24.92
CA TYR A 186 -30.45 -22.16 -25.34
C TYR A 186 -31.92 -22.60 -25.36
N ALA A 187 -32.63 -22.46 -24.22
CA ALA A 187 -34.02 -22.87 -24.10
C ALA A 187 -34.93 -22.15 -25.10
N MET A 188 -34.71 -20.85 -25.31
CA MET A 188 -35.45 -20.05 -26.28
C MET A 188 -35.23 -20.53 -27.72
N ALA A 189 -33.97 -20.77 -28.11
CA ALA A 189 -33.62 -21.24 -29.45
C ALA A 189 -34.24 -22.61 -29.76
N MET A 190 -34.22 -23.54 -28.79
CA MET A 190 -34.81 -24.87 -28.93
C MET A 190 -36.34 -24.81 -29.02
N ALA A 191 -36.98 -23.96 -28.23
CA ALA A 191 -38.42 -23.73 -28.32
C ALA A 191 -38.82 -23.13 -29.67
N ALA A 192 -38.05 -22.16 -30.18
CA ALA A 192 -38.28 -21.54 -31.49
C ALA A 192 -38.14 -22.56 -32.63
N LYS A 193 -37.08 -23.39 -32.59
CA LYS A 193 -36.88 -24.49 -33.53
C LYS A 193 -38.05 -25.47 -33.53
N MET A 194 -38.48 -25.94 -32.36
CA MET A 194 -39.63 -26.84 -32.24
C MET A 194 -40.94 -26.20 -32.74
N MET A 195 -41.12 -24.89 -32.60
CA MET A 195 -42.29 -24.19 -33.14
C MET A 195 -42.24 -24.07 -34.68
N ALA A 196 -41.07 -23.81 -35.25
CA ALA A 196 -40.87 -23.76 -36.70
C ALA A 196 -41.07 -25.14 -37.35
N GLU A 197 -40.52 -26.18 -36.75
CA GLU A 197 -40.69 -27.58 -37.21
C GLU A 197 -42.15 -28.05 -37.08
N ARG A 198 -42.88 -27.61 -36.06
CA ARG A 198 -44.32 -27.89 -35.90
C ARG A 198 -45.20 -27.23 -36.97
N GLN A 199 -44.73 -26.17 -37.63
CA GLN A 199 -45.42 -25.56 -38.77
C GLN A 199 -45.17 -26.31 -40.09
N GLU A 200 -44.16 -27.19 -40.19
CA GLU A 200 -43.79 -27.93 -41.42
C GLU A 200 -44.26 -29.40 -41.48
N LYS A 201 -45.02 -29.90 -40.48
CA LYS A 201 -45.63 -31.24 -40.30
C LYS A 201 -44.88 -32.20 -39.38
N GLN A 202 -45.70 -32.99 -38.66
CA GLN A 202 -45.37 -34.25 -37.98
C GLN A 202 -44.24 -35.02 -38.70
N THR A 203 -43.07 -35.17 -38.05
CA THR A 203 -42.41 -36.46 -37.80
C THR A 203 -41.02 -36.27 -37.18
N ASP A 204 -40.78 -37.14 -36.21
CA ASP A 204 -39.54 -37.80 -35.81
C ASP A 204 -38.53 -37.12 -34.88
N THR A 205 -38.09 -37.96 -33.94
CA THR A 205 -37.46 -37.66 -32.66
C THR A 205 -36.01 -38.13 -32.74
N GLY A 206 -35.06 -37.33 -32.25
CA GLY A 206 -33.69 -37.79 -32.09
C GLY A 206 -32.76 -36.74 -31.52
N MET A 207 -32.64 -36.70 -30.19
CA MET A 207 -31.45 -36.16 -29.52
C MET A 207 -30.78 -37.32 -28.77
N THR A 208 -29.53 -37.59 -29.12
CA THR A 208 -28.63 -38.46 -28.37
C THR A 208 -27.83 -37.62 -27.39
N ASP A 209 -28.00 -37.92 -26.10
CA ASP A 209 -27.19 -37.41 -25.00
C ASP A 209 -25.79 -38.04 -25.04
N ASN A 210 -24.76 -37.22 -24.87
CA ASN A 210 -23.51 -37.70 -24.31
C ASN A 210 -22.87 -36.59 -23.47
N GLU A 211 -22.80 -36.84 -22.17
CA GLU A 211 -22.14 -35.99 -21.18
C GLU A 211 -20.62 -36.14 -21.31
N GLU A 212 -19.92 -35.03 -21.51
CA GLU A 212 -18.53 -34.89 -21.06
C GLU A 212 -18.34 -33.51 -20.44
N THR A 213 -17.97 -33.50 -19.17
CA THR A 213 -17.59 -32.34 -18.37
C THR A 213 -16.13 -32.00 -18.62
N SER A 214 -15.87 -30.82 -19.19
CA SER A 214 -14.53 -30.23 -19.27
C SER A 214 -14.49 -29.01 -18.36
N LYS A 215 -13.65 -29.07 -17.33
CA LYS A 215 -13.38 -27.96 -16.41
C LYS A 215 -12.62 -26.86 -17.17
N SER A 216 -13.16 -25.65 -17.17
CA SER A 216 -12.43 -24.43 -17.50
C SER A 216 -11.69 -23.98 -16.24
N ASP A 217 -10.44 -24.39 -16.11
CA ASP A 217 -9.50 -23.85 -15.14
C ASP A 217 -8.73 -22.71 -15.80
N THR A 218 -9.34 -21.53 -15.89
CA THR A 218 -8.59 -20.28 -16.05
C THR A 218 -8.65 -19.53 -14.75
N VAL A 219 -7.68 -19.81 -13.89
CA VAL A 219 -7.37 -18.95 -12.74
C VAL A 219 -6.76 -17.68 -13.33
N GLU A 220 -7.60 -16.66 -13.58
CA GLU A 220 -7.09 -15.32 -13.85
C GLU A 220 -6.30 -14.87 -12.61
N GLN A 221 -4.98 -14.77 -12.75
CA GLN A 221 -4.14 -14.10 -11.76
C GLN A 221 -4.61 -12.64 -11.67
N GLY A 222 -5.17 -12.27 -10.51
CA GLY A 222 -5.59 -10.89 -10.25
C GLY A 222 -4.41 -9.93 -10.17
N VAL A 223 -4.66 -8.65 -10.44
CA VAL A 223 -3.68 -7.57 -10.27
C VAL A 223 -3.17 -7.52 -8.83
N SER A 224 -1.84 -7.58 -8.65
CA SER A 224 -1.20 -7.49 -7.34
C SER A 224 -0.61 -6.10 -7.11
N TRP A 225 -0.70 -5.60 -5.88
CA TRP A 225 -0.03 -4.37 -5.44
C TRP A 225 1.51 -4.42 -5.62
N SER A 226 2.11 -5.61 -5.63
CA SER A 226 3.54 -5.81 -5.88
C SER A 226 3.96 -5.56 -7.33
N ASP A 227 3.01 -5.51 -8.26
CA ASP A 227 3.29 -5.33 -9.69
C ASP A 227 3.62 -3.86 -10.03
N PHE A 228 3.43 -2.96 -9.05
CA PHE A 228 3.67 -1.53 -9.19
C PHE A 228 4.81 -1.10 -8.27
N GLU A 229 5.71 -0.29 -8.79
CA GLU A 229 6.77 0.32 -8.00
C GLU A 229 6.18 1.35 -7.04
N ARG A 230 6.44 1.17 -5.74
CA ARG A 230 5.97 2.11 -4.71
C ARG A 230 7.06 3.12 -4.41
N LYS A 231 6.82 4.36 -4.83
CA LYS A 231 7.68 5.51 -4.50
C LYS A 231 7.23 6.21 -3.24
N SER A 232 8.17 6.82 -2.55
CA SER A 232 7.96 7.71 -1.42
C SER A 232 9.00 8.80 -1.40
N TYR A 233 8.80 9.80 -0.54
CA TYR A 233 9.74 10.88 -0.34
C TYR A 233 9.96 11.12 1.15
N GLU A 234 11.20 11.39 1.51
CA GLU A 234 11.59 11.71 2.87
C GLU A 234 12.48 12.96 2.90
N THR A 235 12.52 13.60 4.06
CA THR A 235 13.48 14.66 4.32
C THR A 235 14.74 14.02 4.87
N GLN A 236 15.89 14.41 4.32
CA GLN A 236 17.19 13.98 4.77
C GLN A 236 17.99 15.19 5.25
N MET A 237 18.79 14.96 6.29
CA MET A 237 19.72 15.96 6.81
C MET A 237 21.12 15.36 6.91
N SER A 238 22.06 15.94 6.21
CA SER A 238 23.47 15.54 6.25
C SER A 238 24.19 16.30 7.36
N VAL A 239 24.97 15.56 8.15
CA VAL A 239 25.73 16.10 9.28
C VAL A 239 27.17 15.62 9.22
N THR A 240 28.08 16.43 9.77
CA THR A 240 29.49 16.09 9.94
C THR A 240 29.87 16.21 11.41
N MET A 241 30.60 15.21 11.90
CA MET A 241 31.02 15.05 13.30
C MET A 241 32.52 15.29 13.48
N ASP A 242 33.06 16.31 12.82
CA ASP A 242 34.45 16.72 13.01
C ASP A 242 34.60 17.50 14.34
N ASP A 243 35.61 18.36 14.47
CA ASP A 243 35.88 19.09 15.74
C ASP A 243 34.66 19.87 16.26
N THR A 244 33.79 20.35 15.36
CA THR A 244 32.49 20.94 15.69
C THR A 244 31.39 20.29 14.87
N PRO A 245 30.45 19.57 15.52
CA PRO A 245 29.29 18.99 14.85
C PRO A 245 28.48 20.06 14.12
N SER A 246 28.20 19.83 12.84
CA SER A 246 27.44 20.79 12.03
C SER A 246 26.59 20.10 10.97
N VAL A 247 25.50 20.77 10.59
CA VAL A 247 24.65 20.35 9.48
C VAL A 247 25.23 20.89 8.18
N THR A 248 25.43 20.02 7.19
CA THR A 248 25.99 20.38 5.89
C THR A 248 24.92 20.61 4.84
N SER A 249 23.83 19.85 4.86
CA SER A 249 22.72 20.02 3.93
C SER A 249 21.41 19.46 4.48
N VAL A 250 20.30 19.97 3.94
CA VAL A 250 18.95 19.42 4.10
C VAL A 250 18.37 19.27 2.70
N GLU A 251 17.85 18.10 2.38
CA GLU A 251 17.31 17.79 1.07
C GLU A 251 16.13 16.83 1.14
N LYS A 252 15.30 16.85 0.10
CA LYS A 252 14.26 15.86 -0.13
C LYS A 252 14.84 14.71 -0.94
N LYS A 253 14.56 13.47 -0.54
CA LYS A 253 15.02 12.27 -1.25
C LYS A 253 13.86 11.37 -1.66
N GLU A 254 13.90 10.88 -2.90
CA GLU A 254 13.03 9.79 -3.38
C GLU A 254 13.51 8.45 -2.82
N VAL A 255 12.57 7.66 -2.30
CA VAL A 255 12.80 6.33 -1.73
C VAL A 255 11.85 5.35 -2.43
N ILE A 256 12.39 4.21 -2.85
CA ILE A 256 11.60 3.10 -3.40
C ILE A 256 11.36 2.11 -2.26
N LEU A 257 10.10 1.71 -2.07
CA LEU A 257 9.62 0.81 -1.00
C LEU A 257 9.42 -0.62 -1.49
#